data_AF-A0A919YWK9-F1
#
_entry.id   AF-A0A919YWK9-F1
#
_cell.length_a   1.000
_cell.length_b   1.000
_cell.length_c   1.000
_cell.angle_alpha   90.00
_cell.angle_beta   90.00
_cell.angle_gamma   90.00
#
_symmetry.space_group_name_H-M   'P 1'
#
loop_
_entity.id
_entity.type
_entity.pdbx_description
1 polymer ?
#
loop_
_entity_poly.entity_id
_entity_poly.type
_entity_poly.pdbx_seq_one_letter_code
_entity_poly.pdbx_strand_id
1 'polypeptide(L)'
;MKAVANAIVVAFMFISILAGCSNSVQPDASMLEVGIEELQGIQANEPFIITGYLKNNSKHSWEISHGAGMFTYEIVDAEGNPLKRKSGMLFRNNIGFLTQLKPDEVLHINGEEHRSEEYYTFVIDKPGQYKVRTNVEFRIENKQEINEQKLTSEFYEFSVELSNAAWNAK
;
A
#
# COMPACT_ATOMS: atom_id res chain seq x y z
N MET A 1 -31.54 37.12 52.08
CA MET A 1 -31.47 35.93 51.18
C MET A 1 -31.34 36.38 49.73
N LYS A 2 -30.19 36.89 49.30
CA LYS A 2 -29.93 37.26 47.88
C LYS A 2 -28.50 36.96 47.40
N ALA A 3 -27.65 36.40 48.25
CA ALA A 3 -26.26 36.08 47.91
C ALA A 3 -26.03 34.63 47.44
N VAL A 4 -27.02 33.75 47.62
CA VAL A 4 -26.85 32.30 47.34
C VAL A 4 -27.15 31.95 45.87
N ALA A 5 -27.95 32.77 45.18
CA ALA A 5 -28.37 32.50 43.80
C ALA A 5 -27.29 32.75 42.74
N ASN A 6 -26.31 33.63 43.01
CA ASN A 6 -25.28 34.00 42.03
C ASN A 6 -24.06 33.07 42.01
N ALA A 7 -23.84 32.26 43.05
CA ALA A 7 -22.70 31.34 43.09
C ALA A 7 -22.96 30.05 42.30
N ILE A 8 -24.23 29.62 42.19
CA ILE A 8 -24.61 28.35 41.55
C ILE A 8 -24.49 28.43 40.02
N VAL A 9 -24.78 29.59 39.43
CA VAL A 9 -24.71 29.79 37.97
C VAL A 9 -23.26 29.79 37.46
N VAL A 10 -22.32 30.35 38.23
CA VAL A 10 -20.89 30.36 37.86
C VAL A 10 -20.27 28.96 37.96
N ALA A 11 -20.70 28.14 38.94
CA ALA A 11 -20.21 26.77 39.09
C ALA A 11 -20.60 25.85 37.92
N PHE A 12 -21.79 26.04 37.32
CA PHE A 12 -22.20 25.27 36.15
C PHE A 12 -21.44 25.65 34.87
N MET A 13 -20.94 26.89 34.77
CA MET A 13 -20.20 27.37 33.60
C MET A 13 -18.77 26.83 33.51
N PHE A 14 -18.20 26.36 34.62
CA PHE A 14 -16.86 25.76 34.65
C PHE A 14 -16.84 24.25 34.42
N ILE A 15 -17.98 23.55 34.53
CA ILE A 15 -18.04 22.08 34.34
C ILE A 15 -18.15 21.68 32.86
N SER A 16 -18.58 22.59 31.98
CA SER A 16 -18.75 22.31 30.54
C SER A 16 -17.46 22.29 29.71
N ILE A 17 -16.28 22.54 30.31
CA ILE A 17 -15.00 22.60 29.57
C ILE A 17 -14.27 21.22 29.54
N LEU A 18 -14.81 20.17 30.17
CA LEU A 18 -14.06 18.93 30.43
C LEU A 18 -14.50 17.67 29.67
N ALA A 19 -15.39 17.74 28.68
CA ALA A 19 -15.81 16.55 27.92
C ALA A 19 -15.62 16.73 26.42
N GLY A 20 -14.35 16.83 26.01
CA GLY A 20 -13.97 16.90 24.60
C GLY A 20 -12.60 16.27 24.34
N CYS A 21 -12.16 15.29 25.14
CA CYS A 21 -11.05 14.44 24.74
C CYS A 21 -11.53 13.57 23.57
N SER A 22 -11.41 14.08 22.34
CA SER A 22 -11.54 13.22 21.17
C SER A 22 -10.38 12.25 21.23
N ASN A 23 -10.63 10.98 21.56
CA ASN A 23 -9.67 9.92 21.35
C ASN A 23 -9.44 9.81 19.83
N SER A 24 -8.48 10.57 19.32
CA SER A 24 -8.03 10.41 17.93
C SER A 24 -7.35 9.05 17.84
N VAL A 25 -7.98 8.13 17.11
CA VAL A 25 -7.36 6.85 16.78
C VAL A 25 -6.20 7.15 15.83
N GLN A 26 -4.99 6.83 16.24
CA GLN A 26 -3.84 6.84 15.34
C GLN A 26 -3.87 5.57 14.49
N PRO A 27 -3.53 5.68 13.19
CA PRO A 27 -3.47 4.52 12.32
C PRO A 27 -2.32 3.60 12.75
N ASP A 28 -2.65 2.35 13.06
CA ASP A 28 -1.69 1.28 13.35
C ASP A 28 -1.45 0.46 12.08
N ALA A 29 -0.22 0.00 11.84
CA ALA A 29 0.11 -0.84 10.69
C ALA A 29 -0.77 -2.11 10.60
N SER A 30 -1.20 -2.67 11.74
CA SER A 30 -2.12 -3.82 11.82
C SER A 30 -3.54 -3.54 11.31
N MET A 31 -3.91 -2.26 11.15
CA MET A 31 -5.19 -1.85 10.56
C MET A 31 -5.19 -1.93 9.04
N LEU A 32 -4.03 -2.15 8.43
CA LEU A 32 -3.84 -2.15 7.00
C LEU A 32 -3.19 -3.45 6.56
N GLU A 33 -3.50 -3.87 5.34
CA GLU A 33 -2.95 -5.08 4.74
C GLU A 33 -2.44 -4.77 3.35
N VAL A 34 -1.27 -5.31 3.02
CA VAL A 34 -0.60 -5.13 1.74
C VAL A 34 -0.30 -6.48 1.11
N GLY A 35 -0.45 -6.57 -0.21
CA GLY A 35 -0.12 -7.77 -0.96
C GLY A 35 -0.08 -7.51 -2.46
N ILE A 36 -0.32 -8.56 -3.23
CA ILE A 36 -0.47 -8.51 -4.68
C ILE A 36 -1.72 -9.25 -5.12
N GLU A 37 -2.21 -8.88 -6.30
CA GLU A 37 -3.18 -9.70 -7.02
C GLU A 37 -2.57 -11.04 -7.42
N GLU A 38 -3.44 -12.03 -7.59
CA GLU A 38 -3.04 -13.38 -7.93
C GLU A 38 -2.26 -13.41 -9.26
N LEU A 39 -1.07 -14.01 -9.23
CA LEU A 39 -0.23 -14.19 -10.42
C LEU A 39 -0.44 -15.60 -10.98
N GLN A 40 -0.96 -15.70 -12.20
CA GLN A 40 -1.19 -16.97 -12.90
C GLN A 40 -0.65 -16.92 -14.34
N GLY A 41 -0.25 -18.08 -14.86
CA GLY A 41 0.09 -18.25 -16.27
C GLY A 41 1.34 -17.49 -16.72
N ILE A 42 2.28 -17.19 -15.82
CA ILE A 42 3.51 -16.48 -16.16
C ILE A 42 4.43 -17.42 -16.96
N GLN A 43 4.89 -16.95 -18.11
CA GLN A 43 5.80 -17.70 -18.99
C GLN A 43 7.19 -17.07 -19.02
N ALA A 44 8.21 -17.93 -19.10
CA ALA A 44 9.59 -17.50 -19.18
C ALA A 44 9.86 -16.68 -20.45
N ASN A 45 10.53 -15.55 -20.32
CA ASN A 45 10.80 -14.56 -21.38
C ASN A 45 9.57 -13.79 -21.89
N GLU A 46 8.38 -14.00 -21.31
CA GLU A 46 7.21 -13.18 -21.60
C GLU A 46 7.03 -12.10 -20.53
N PRO A 47 6.59 -10.89 -20.91
CA PRO A 47 6.27 -9.85 -19.96
C PRO A 47 5.03 -10.19 -19.13
N PHE A 48 5.07 -9.90 -17.84
CA PHE A 48 3.90 -9.96 -16.96
C PHE A 48 3.85 -8.73 -16.04
N ILE A 49 2.66 -8.41 -15.54
CA ILE A 49 2.42 -7.24 -14.69
C ILE A 49 2.17 -7.70 -13.26
N ILE A 50 2.66 -6.91 -12.29
CA ILE A 50 2.30 -7.10 -10.88
C ILE A 50 1.48 -5.89 -10.42
N THR A 51 0.28 -6.17 -9.92
CA THR A 51 -0.60 -5.20 -9.28
C THR A 51 -0.56 -5.41 -7.76
N GLY A 52 -0.16 -4.39 -7.03
CA GLY A 52 -0.17 -4.37 -5.58
C GLY A 52 -1.52 -3.91 -5.06
N TYR A 53 -1.87 -4.37 -3.86
CA TYR A 53 -3.05 -3.87 -3.15
C TYR A 53 -2.70 -3.31 -1.77
N LEU A 54 -3.46 -2.30 -1.35
CA LEU A 54 -3.54 -1.82 0.04
C LEU A 54 -4.99 -1.91 0.48
N LYS A 55 -5.24 -2.66 1.54
CA LYS A 55 -6.57 -2.84 2.12
C LYS A 55 -6.67 -2.20 3.50
N ASN A 56 -7.80 -1.55 3.75
CA ASN A 56 -8.14 -1.03 5.07
C ASN A 56 -8.99 -2.02 5.84
N ASN A 57 -8.39 -2.72 6.80
CA ASN A 57 -9.08 -3.67 7.67
C ASN A 57 -9.69 -3.00 8.93
N SER A 58 -9.66 -1.67 9.02
CA SER A 58 -10.24 -0.92 10.14
C SER A 58 -11.66 -0.45 9.88
N LYS A 59 -12.32 0.04 10.94
CA LYS A 59 -13.64 0.68 10.86
C LYS A 59 -13.56 2.18 10.55
N HIS A 60 -12.38 2.72 10.30
CA HIS A 60 -12.15 4.14 10.06
C HIS A 60 -11.79 4.37 8.59
N SER A 61 -12.28 5.46 8.00
CA SER A 61 -11.75 5.93 6.71
C SER A 61 -10.44 6.66 6.92
N TRP A 62 -9.46 6.38 6.06
CA TRP A 62 -8.16 7.04 6.07
C TRP A 62 -7.97 7.87 4.82
N GLU A 63 -7.59 9.12 4.97
CA GLU A 63 -7.08 9.90 3.85
C GLU A 63 -5.58 9.63 3.73
N ILE A 64 -5.17 9.08 2.59
CA ILE A 64 -3.79 8.72 2.31
C ILE A 64 -3.24 9.58 1.18
N SER A 65 -2.01 10.05 1.34
CA SER A 65 -1.23 10.65 0.25
C SER A 65 -0.09 9.73 -0.17
N HIS A 66 0.07 9.55 -1.47
CA HIS A 66 1.07 8.63 -2.03
C HIS A 66 1.57 9.11 -3.38
N GLY A 67 2.74 8.62 -3.79
CA GLY A 67 3.24 8.82 -5.16
C GLY A 67 2.62 7.81 -6.14
N ALA A 68 2.77 8.08 -7.44
CA ALA A 68 2.50 7.09 -8.50
C ALA A 68 3.23 5.75 -8.25
N GLY A 69 4.42 5.85 -7.64
CA GLY A 69 5.21 4.70 -7.20
C GLY A 69 5.02 4.32 -5.75
N MET A 70 3.77 4.19 -5.33
CA MET A 70 3.40 3.76 -3.98
C MET A 70 3.88 2.32 -3.69
N PHE A 71 3.77 1.45 -4.69
CA PHE A 71 4.18 0.05 -4.60
C PHE A 71 5.54 -0.20 -5.24
N THR A 72 6.32 -1.07 -4.60
CA THR A 72 7.58 -1.62 -5.13
C THR A 72 7.63 -3.12 -4.79
N TYR A 73 8.38 -3.88 -5.59
CA TYR A 73 8.36 -5.33 -5.52
C TYR A 73 9.77 -5.89 -5.43
N GLU A 74 9.94 -6.88 -4.57
CA GLU A 74 11.14 -7.68 -4.49
C GLU A 74 10.80 -9.10 -4.90
N ILE A 75 11.44 -9.57 -5.98
CA ILE A 75 11.28 -10.92 -6.52
C ILE A 75 12.55 -11.70 -6.22
N VAL A 76 12.42 -12.89 -5.67
CA VAL A 76 13.51 -13.82 -5.40
C VAL A 76 13.24 -15.18 -6.03
N ASP A 77 14.29 -15.91 -6.39
CA ASP A 77 14.20 -17.31 -6.80
C ASP A 77 13.96 -18.25 -5.60
N ALA A 78 13.86 -19.56 -5.88
CA ALA A 78 13.63 -20.59 -4.87
C ALA A 78 14.75 -20.66 -3.81
N GLU A 79 15.97 -20.27 -4.19
CA GLU A 79 17.13 -20.20 -3.31
C GLU A 79 17.22 -18.87 -2.53
N GLY A 80 16.30 -17.92 -2.79
CA GLY A 80 16.25 -16.62 -2.13
C GLY A 80 17.15 -15.56 -2.77
N ASN A 81 17.71 -15.81 -3.96
CA ASN A 81 18.50 -14.82 -4.66
C ASN A 81 17.59 -13.77 -5.34
N PRO A 82 17.91 -12.47 -5.23
CA PRO A 82 17.12 -11.43 -5.86
C PRO A 82 17.21 -11.49 -7.38
N LEU A 83 16.05 -11.41 -8.04
CA LEU A 83 15.96 -11.24 -9.48
C LEU A 83 16.42 -9.83 -9.84
N LYS A 84 17.59 -9.73 -10.48
CA LYS A 84 18.09 -8.44 -10.98
C LYS A 84 17.23 -8.00 -12.15
N ARG A 85 16.57 -6.84 -12.01
CA ARG A 85 15.92 -6.19 -13.15
C ARG A 85 16.97 -5.85 -14.21
N LYS A 86 16.66 -6.15 -15.47
CA LYS A 86 17.50 -5.78 -16.64
C LYS A 86 17.45 -4.28 -16.96
N SER A 87 16.51 -3.55 -16.36
CA SER A 87 16.39 -2.10 -16.52
C SER A 87 17.56 -1.38 -15.83
N GLY A 88 18.15 -0.42 -16.52
CA GLY A 88 19.18 0.48 -15.96
C GLY A 88 18.61 1.46 -14.93
N MET A 89 19.19 2.67 -14.85
CA MET A 89 18.67 3.73 -14.00
C MET A 89 17.26 4.14 -14.45
N LEU A 90 16.26 3.94 -13.59
CA LEU A 90 14.90 4.37 -13.84
C LEU A 90 14.66 5.76 -13.22
N PHE A 91 14.19 6.72 -14.02
CA PHE A 91 13.84 8.06 -13.55
C PHE A 91 12.41 8.08 -13.00
N ARG A 92 12.26 8.45 -11.73
CA ARG A 92 10.96 8.50 -11.03
C ARG A 92 10.42 9.93 -11.05
N ASN A 93 9.44 10.21 -11.91
CA ASN A 93 8.60 11.39 -11.77
C ASN A 93 7.50 11.08 -10.75
N ASN A 94 7.48 11.82 -9.65
CA ASN A 94 6.50 11.65 -8.59
C ASN A 94 5.30 12.56 -8.83
N ILE A 95 4.25 12.02 -9.45
CA ILE A 95 2.91 12.59 -9.30
C ILE A 95 2.39 12.13 -7.93
N GLY A 96 1.92 13.08 -7.13
CA GLY A 96 1.30 12.83 -5.83
C GLY A 96 -0.22 12.71 -5.97
N PHE A 97 -0.79 11.77 -5.23
CA PHE A 97 -2.22 11.48 -5.18
C PHE A 97 -2.72 11.62 -3.75
N LEU A 98 -4.00 11.98 -3.62
CA LEU A 98 -4.75 11.96 -2.37
C LEU A 98 -5.93 11.01 -2.57
N THR A 99 -6.01 9.99 -1.73
CA THR A 99 -6.99 8.90 -1.85
C THR A 99 -7.67 8.72 -0.50
N GLN A 100 -9.01 8.66 -0.48
CA GLN A 100 -9.74 8.26 0.71
C GLN A 100 -9.97 6.75 0.68
N LEU A 101 -9.37 6.03 1.62
CA LEU A 101 -9.51 4.59 1.79
C LEU A 101 -10.56 4.30 2.88
N LYS A 102 -11.76 3.91 2.47
CA LYS A 102 -12.90 3.60 3.33
C LYS A 102 -12.69 2.26 4.07
N PRO A 103 -13.47 1.99 5.13
CA PRO A 103 -13.47 0.67 5.77
C PRO A 103 -13.68 -0.45 4.75
N ASP A 104 -12.88 -1.51 4.87
CA ASP A 104 -12.86 -2.69 4.00
C ASP A 104 -12.55 -2.43 2.52
N GLU A 105 -12.21 -1.19 2.14
CA GLU A 105 -11.83 -0.84 0.77
C GLU A 105 -10.44 -1.38 0.45
N VAL A 106 -10.28 -1.81 -0.81
CA VAL A 106 -9.03 -2.29 -1.36
C VAL A 106 -8.65 -1.36 -2.50
N LEU A 107 -7.48 -0.73 -2.37
CA LEU A 107 -6.86 0.08 -3.41
C LEU A 107 -5.91 -0.80 -4.22
N HIS A 108 -6.16 -0.92 -5.52
CA HIS A 108 -5.35 -1.71 -6.47
C HIS A 108 -4.59 -0.78 -7.39
N ILE A 109 -3.25 -0.83 -7.38
CA ILE A 109 -2.42 0.05 -8.23
C ILE A 109 -1.18 -0.71 -8.70
N ASN A 110 -0.97 -0.70 -10.02
CA ASN A 110 0.29 -1.07 -10.67
C ASN A 110 1.09 0.17 -11.14
N GLY A 111 0.44 1.35 -11.23
CA GLY A 111 1.04 2.60 -11.66
C GLY A 111 1.00 2.84 -13.18
N GLU A 112 0.25 2.03 -13.93
CA GLU A 112 0.18 2.02 -15.40
C GLU A 112 -0.18 3.37 -16.02
N GLU A 113 -1.17 4.06 -15.46
CA GLU A 113 -1.61 5.35 -15.97
C GLU A 113 -0.65 6.51 -15.66
N HIS A 114 0.37 6.27 -14.83
CA HIS A 114 1.13 7.35 -14.18
C HIS A 114 2.65 7.14 -14.22
N ARG A 115 3.13 6.01 -14.75
CA ARG A 115 4.56 5.66 -14.82
C ARG A 115 4.87 4.85 -16.07
N SER A 116 6.13 4.87 -16.49
CA SER A 116 6.62 4.00 -17.56
C SER A 116 6.42 2.52 -17.23
N GLU A 117 6.14 1.71 -18.25
CA GLU A 117 5.92 0.25 -18.15
C GLU A 117 7.01 -0.49 -17.37
N GLU A 118 8.27 -0.03 -17.47
CA GLU A 118 9.44 -0.62 -16.81
C GLU A 118 9.33 -0.69 -15.28
N TYR A 119 8.38 0.04 -14.67
CA TYR A 119 8.14 0.02 -13.24
C TYR A 119 7.27 -1.14 -12.77
N TYR A 120 6.36 -1.64 -13.61
CA TYR A 120 5.35 -2.64 -13.23
C TYR A 120 5.31 -3.86 -14.16
N THR A 121 5.99 -3.81 -15.30
CA THR A 121 6.20 -4.95 -16.20
C THR A 121 7.53 -5.64 -15.87
N PHE A 122 7.48 -6.96 -15.79
CA PHE A 122 8.60 -7.82 -15.44
C PHE A 122 8.80 -8.92 -16.47
N VAL A 123 10.05 -9.37 -16.62
CA VAL A 123 10.42 -10.51 -17.45
C VAL A 123 11.34 -11.41 -16.63
N ILE A 124 11.02 -12.70 -16.57
CA ILE A 124 11.83 -13.73 -15.93
C ILE A 124 12.26 -14.73 -17.00
N ASP A 125 13.57 -14.90 -17.19
CA ASP A 125 14.09 -15.70 -18.32
C ASP A 125 14.05 -17.22 -18.05
N LYS A 126 14.02 -17.62 -16.78
CA LYS A 126 14.13 -19.02 -16.36
C LYS A 126 12.81 -19.50 -15.78
N PRO A 127 12.29 -20.67 -16.21
CA PRO A 127 11.15 -21.29 -15.54
C PRO A 127 11.56 -21.77 -14.13
N GLY A 128 10.61 -21.80 -13.21
CA GLY A 128 10.86 -22.21 -11.83
C GLY A 128 9.85 -21.65 -10.83
N GLN A 129 10.14 -21.88 -9.55
CA GLN A 129 9.40 -21.28 -8.44
C GLN A 129 10.05 -19.99 -8.00
N TYR A 130 9.23 -18.99 -7.74
CA TYR A 130 9.64 -17.65 -7.34
C TYR A 130 8.79 -17.17 -6.18
N LYS A 131 9.33 -16.19 -5.46
CA LYS A 131 8.60 -15.48 -4.42
C LYS A 131 8.65 -14.00 -4.70
N VAL A 132 7.56 -13.31 -4.40
CA VAL A 132 7.50 -11.86 -4.47
C VAL A 132 6.93 -11.30 -3.19
N ARG A 133 7.50 -10.20 -2.71
CA ARG A 133 6.90 -9.38 -1.65
C ARG A 133 6.73 -7.95 -2.11
N THR A 134 5.68 -7.31 -1.60
CA THR A 134 5.32 -5.94 -1.91
C THR A 134 5.71 -5.03 -0.77
N ASN A 135 6.36 -3.92 -1.10
CA ASN A 135 6.61 -2.84 -0.17
C ASN A 135 5.78 -1.64 -0.61
N VAL A 136 5.10 -1.02 0.34
CA VAL A 136 4.22 0.13 0.10
C VAL A 136 4.64 1.30 0.99
N GLU A 137 4.71 2.50 0.40
CA GLU A 137 5.01 3.74 1.12
C GLU A 137 3.95 4.80 0.82
N PHE A 138 3.34 5.34 1.87
CA PHE A 138 2.32 6.38 1.80
C PHE A 138 2.29 7.15 3.13
N ARG A 139 1.48 8.21 3.19
CA ARG A 139 1.29 9.01 4.40
C ARG A 139 -0.17 9.09 4.73
N ILE A 140 -0.50 9.05 6.02
CA ILE A 140 -1.85 9.28 6.53
C ILE A 140 -1.88 10.63 7.23
N GLU A 141 -2.82 11.50 6.87
CA GLU A 141 -3.04 12.77 7.55
C GLU A 141 -4.16 12.61 8.60
N ASN A 142 -3.87 12.99 9.85
CA ASN A 142 -4.86 13.03 10.92
C ASN A 142 -4.70 14.31 11.74
N LYS A 143 -5.67 15.23 11.59
CA LYS A 143 -5.80 16.46 12.41
C LYS A 143 -4.46 17.20 12.63
N GLN A 144 -3.70 17.41 11.56
CA GLN A 144 -2.39 18.12 11.48
C GLN A 144 -1.13 17.26 11.69
N GLU A 145 -1.27 15.97 12.03
CA GLU A 145 -0.14 15.04 12.04
C GLU A 145 -0.08 14.26 10.72
N ILE A 146 1.10 14.26 10.08
CA ILE A 146 1.41 13.44 8.92
C ILE A 146 2.21 12.24 9.40
N ASN A 147 1.63 11.04 9.27
CA ASN A 147 2.28 9.80 9.65
C ASN A 147 2.72 9.05 8.40
N GLU A 148 4.04 8.89 8.21
CA GLU A 148 4.60 8.05 7.14
C GLU A 148 4.41 6.58 7.49
N GLN A 149 3.89 5.81 6.55
CA GLN A 149 3.64 4.38 6.67
C GLN A 149 4.51 3.64 5.68
N LYS A 150 5.17 2.59 6.17
CA LYS A 150 5.94 1.64 5.38
C LYS A 150 5.48 0.25 5.77
N LEU A 151 4.80 -0.43 4.85
CA LEU A 151 4.32 -1.79 5.06
C LEU A 151 4.99 -2.71 4.05
N THR A 152 5.26 -3.93 4.49
CA THR A 152 5.82 -5.00 3.66
C THR A 152 4.92 -6.21 3.81
N SER A 153 4.53 -6.81 2.68
CA SER A 153 3.76 -8.05 2.67
C SER A 153 4.63 -9.25 3.05
N GLU A 154 3.98 -10.34 3.44
CA GLU A 154 4.59 -11.66 3.36
C GLU A 154 4.94 -12.02 1.91
N PHE A 155 5.76 -13.05 1.73
CA PHE A 155 6.06 -13.56 0.40
C PHE A 155 4.85 -14.30 -0.20
N TYR A 156 4.51 -13.93 -1.42
CA TYR A 156 3.61 -14.67 -2.31
C TYR A 156 4.43 -15.56 -3.23
N GLU A 157 4.12 -16.86 -3.28
CA GLU A 157 4.79 -17.83 -4.14
C GLU A 157 4.09 -17.93 -5.50
N PHE A 158 4.85 -17.99 -6.59
CA PHE A 158 4.33 -18.16 -7.94
C PHE A 158 5.26 -18.97 -8.83
N SER A 159 4.71 -19.56 -9.87
CA SER A 159 5.44 -20.37 -10.85
C SER A 159 5.62 -19.62 -12.16
N VAL A 160 6.80 -19.80 -12.76
CA VAL A 160 7.10 -19.38 -14.13
C VAL A 160 7.24 -20.63 -14.98
N GLU A 161 6.43 -20.73 -16.02
CA GLU A 161 6.38 -21.87 -16.93
C GLU A 161 7.32 -21.68 -18.13
N LEU A 162 7.60 -22.76 -18.86
CA LEU A 162 8.32 -22.66 -20.14
C LEU A 162 7.46 -21.88 -21.16
N SER A 163 8.08 -20.99 -21.93
CA SER A 163 7.36 -20.32 -23.03
C SER A 163 6.93 -21.33 -24.10
N ASN A 164 5.66 -21.23 -24.49
CA ASN A 164 5.10 -22.05 -25.56
C ASN A 164 5.70 -21.72 -26.94
N ALA A 165 6.41 -20.59 -27.08
CA ALA A 165 7.05 -20.21 -28.34
C ALA A 165 8.15 -21.21 -28.79
N ALA A 166 8.75 -21.95 -27.86
CA ALA A 166 9.76 -22.97 -28.17
C ALA A 166 9.18 -24.22 -28.86
N TRP A 167 7.85 -24.43 -28.82
CA TRP A 167 7.19 -25.61 -29.42
C TRP A 167 6.79 -25.40 -30.89
N ASN A 168 6.64 -24.15 -31.35
CA ASN A 168 6.18 -23.83 -32.70
C ASN A 168 7.33 -23.65 -33.71
N ALA A 169 8.58 -23.92 -33.32
CA ALA A 169 9.77 -23.76 -34.15
C ALA A 169 10.37 -25.08 -34.66
N LYS A 170 9.58 -26.18 -34.68
CA LYS A 170 9.97 -27.47 -35.25
C LYS A 170 9.10 -27.87 -36.43
#